data_AF-A0A8D2N845-F1
#
_entry.id   AF-A0A8D2N845-F1
#
_cell.length_a   1.000
_cell.length_b   1.000
_cell.length_c   1.000
_cell.angle_alpha   90.00
_cell.angle_beta   90.00
_cell.angle_gamma   90.00
#
_symmetry.space_group_name_H-M   'P 1'
#
loop_
_entity.id
_entity.type
_entity.pdbx_description
1 polymer ?
#
loop_
_entity_poly.entity_id
_entity_poly.type
_entity_poly.pdbx_seq_one_letter_code
_entity_poly.pdbx_strand_id
1 'polypeptide(L)'
;VAQSQKGPGAPAWVAVNCDVHMVEVDVVLRGGDGDPILAHPPDTDSDITLREWLAQMGSTNKGIKLDFKSLAAVGPSLELLGQLGQSLDRPVWLNGDILPGPCGNRAPLDARAFLGAVTSSCPDATLSLGWTTGCHRGQVFLGAYYCSVFLVYMLDLNITLFLCFVCFLPVSGHRYSLTVWTGKEDVYSVEDLLLIRENFDKSRVYYDIFEPQNSEFKKAIGIE
;
A
#
# COMPACT_ATOMS: atom_id res chain seq x y z
N VAL A 1 -7.15 12.53 0.22
CA VAL A 1 -5.97 12.06 -0.55
C VAL A 1 -4.95 11.52 0.44
N ALA A 2 -4.76 10.20 0.49
CA ALA A 2 -3.51 9.67 1.04
C ALA A 2 -2.40 10.05 0.05
N GLN A 3 -1.24 10.48 0.51
CA GLN A 3 -0.07 10.63 -0.36
C GLN A 3 1.03 9.80 0.28
N SER A 4 1.61 8.89 -0.50
CA SER A 4 2.87 8.27 -0.12
C SER A 4 3.99 9.30 -0.30
N GLN A 5 4.80 9.54 0.74
CA GLN A 5 6.04 10.28 0.55
C GLN A 5 7.08 9.32 0.01
N LYS A 6 7.15 9.20 -1.31
CA LYS A 6 8.18 8.42 -1.99
C LYS A 6 9.29 9.35 -2.45
N GLY A 7 10.30 9.52 -1.60
CA GLY A 7 11.53 10.23 -1.93
C GLY A 7 12.69 9.71 -1.09
N PRO A 8 13.89 9.48 -1.67
CA PRO A 8 15.05 9.06 -0.88
C PRO A 8 15.44 10.19 0.08
N GLY A 9 15.39 9.91 1.38
CA GLY A 9 15.93 10.79 2.41
C GLY A 9 15.02 11.92 2.92
N ALA A 10 13.72 11.91 2.63
CA ALA A 10 12.79 12.74 3.40
C ALA A 10 12.51 12.02 4.73
N PRO A 11 12.98 12.54 5.88
CA PRO A 11 12.79 11.84 7.15
C PRO A 11 11.29 11.78 7.49
N ALA A 12 10.84 10.65 8.02
CA ALA A 12 9.42 10.35 8.22
C ALA A 12 8.63 11.40 9.04
N TRP A 13 9.32 12.29 9.77
CA TRP A 13 8.71 13.44 10.46
C TRP A 13 8.14 14.51 9.52
N VAL A 14 8.60 14.59 8.26
CA VAL A 14 8.07 15.55 7.28
C VAL A 14 6.62 15.20 6.93
N ALA A 15 6.31 13.91 6.76
CA ALA A 15 4.98 13.45 6.36
C ALA A 15 3.91 13.65 7.43
N VAL A 16 4.28 13.61 8.71
CA VAL A 16 3.39 13.92 9.85
C VAL A 16 2.86 15.36 9.74
N ASN A 17 3.64 16.28 9.16
CA ASN A 17 3.30 17.69 9.01
C ASN A 17 2.75 18.07 7.62
N CYS A 18 2.68 17.14 6.67
CA CYS A 18 2.13 17.40 5.34
C CYS A 18 0.59 17.40 5.34
N ASP A 19 -0.02 18.08 4.36
CA ASP A 19 -1.47 18.09 4.17
C ASP A 19 -1.97 16.80 3.48
N VAL A 20 -1.81 15.68 4.18
CA VAL A 20 -2.19 14.34 3.72
C VAL A 20 -3.15 13.68 4.71
N HIS A 21 -4.02 12.83 4.20
CA HIS A 21 -5.05 12.15 5.02
C HIS A 21 -4.54 10.85 5.65
N MET A 22 -3.65 10.14 4.94
CA MET A 22 -2.95 8.95 5.43
C MET A 22 -1.46 9.16 5.25
N VAL A 23 -0.66 8.59 6.14
CA VAL A 23 0.79 8.47 5.99
C VAL A 23 1.12 6.99 5.82
N GLU A 24 1.85 6.69 4.76
CA GLU A 24 2.34 5.36 4.43
C GLU A 24 3.83 5.25 4.74
N VAL A 25 4.25 4.11 5.29
CA VAL A 25 5.65 3.81 5.59
C VAL A 25 5.97 2.34 5.29
N ASP A 26 7.12 2.11 4.67
CA ASP A 26 7.72 0.78 4.53
C ASP A 26 8.24 0.27 5.88
N VAL A 27 7.94 -0.97 6.23
CA VAL A 27 8.34 -1.58 7.50
C VAL A 27 9.17 -2.84 7.27
N VAL A 28 10.36 -2.86 7.87
CA VAL A 28 11.25 -4.03 7.96
C VAL A 28 11.70 -4.25 9.41
N LEU A 29 12.23 -5.43 9.71
CA LEU A 29 12.87 -5.72 10.98
C LEU A 29 14.36 -5.39 10.87
N ARG A 30 14.88 -4.51 11.75
CA ARG A 30 16.29 -4.10 11.75
C ARG A 30 17.19 -5.33 11.82
N GLY A 31 18.09 -5.48 10.86
CA GLY A 31 18.99 -6.65 10.79
C GLY A 31 18.32 -8.02 10.63
N GLY A 32 16.98 -8.08 10.49
CA GLY A 32 16.21 -9.31 10.36
C GLY A 32 15.67 -9.91 11.67
N ASP A 33 16.09 -9.41 12.83
CA ASP A 33 15.66 -9.89 14.16
C ASP A 33 15.54 -8.81 15.25
N GLY A 34 15.87 -7.55 14.93
CA GLY A 34 15.81 -6.41 15.85
C GLY A 34 14.44 -5.73 15.93
N ASP A 35 14.44 -4.40 16.12
CA ASP A 35 13.21 -3.60 16.19
C ASP A 35 12.60 -3.36 14.79
N PRO A 36 11.26 -3.23 14.68
CA PRO A 36 10.64 -2.71 13.47
C PRO A 36 11.08 -1.27 13.21
N ILE A 37 11.52 -1.01 11.99
CA ILE A 37 12.06 0.27 11.55
C ILE A 37 11.41 0.70 10.23
N LEU A 38 11.48 2.00 9.94
CA LEU A 38 11.00 2.52 8.66
C LEU A 38 12.12 2.48 7.64
N ALA A 39 12.11 1.48 6.77
CA ALA A 39 13.10 1.36 5.71
C ALA A 39 12.50 0.66 4.49
N HIS A 40 12.88 1.14 3.31
CA HIS A 40 12.58 0.47 2.05
C HIS A 40 13.77 -0.38 1.63
N PRO A 41 13.59 -1.68 1.37
CA PRO A 41 14.69 -2.51 0.92
C PRO A 41 15.40 -1.96 -0.35
N PRO A 42 16.73 -2.10 -0.49
CA PRO A 42 17.60 -3.03 0.23
C PRO A 42 18.05 -2.55 1.61
N ASP A 43 17.61 -1.38 2.07
CA ASP A 43 17.97 -0.88 3.40
C ASP A 43 17.45 -1.83 4.49
N THR A 44 18.35 -2.21 5.39
CA THR A 44 18.07 -3.10 6.54
C THR A 44 18.19 -2.37 7.87
N ASP A 45 18.42 -1.06 7.82
CA ASP A 45 18.53 -0.18 8.97
C ASP A 45 17.94 1.21 8.64
N SER A 46 17.61 1.97 9.68
CA SER A 46 17.06 3.31 9.60
C SER A 46 17.21 4.02 10.94
N ASP A 47 17.35 5.34 10.89
CA ASP A 47 17.44 6.21 12.07
C ASP A 47 16.12 6.33 12.83
N ILE A 48 15.01 5.82 12.27
CA ILE A 48 13.68 5.89 12.89
C ILE A 48 13.08 4.50 13.08
N THR A 49 12.72 4.21 14.33
CA THR A 49 11.95 3.02 14.68
C THR A 49 10.46 3.23 14.40
N LEU A 50 9.74 2.14 14.16
CA LEU A 50 8.29 2.20 14.04
C LEU A 50 7.64 2.73 15.33
N ARG A 51 8.19 2.39 16.50
CA ARG A 51 7.70 2.89 17.80
C ARG A 51 7.73 4.41 17.88
N GLU A 52 8.86 5.01 17.53
CA GLU A 52 9.03 6.48 17.55
C GLU A 52 8.10 7.16 16.54
N TRP A 53 7.94 6.58 15.36
CA TRP A 53 7.04 7.10 14.36
C TRP A 53 5.57 7.00 14.78
N LEU A 54 5.15 5.86 15.34
CA LEU A 54 3.79 5.65 15.87
C LEU A 54 3.46 6.64 17.00
N ALA A 55 4.42 6.92 17.89
CA ALA A 55 4.26 7.94 18.92
C ALA A 55 4.01 9.34 18.32
N GLN A 56 4.68 9.69 17.22
CA GLN A 56 4.44 10.94 16.51
C GLN A 56 3.06 10.96 15.86
N MET A 57 2.66 9.87 15.20
CA MET A 57 1.33 9.74 14.60
C MET A 57 0.22 9.92 15.62
N GLY A 58 0.42 9.48 16.88
CA GLY A 58 -0.50 9.68 17.99
C GLY A 58 -0.89 11.14 18.24
N SER A 59 -0.05 12.10 17.87
CA SER A 59 -0.35 13.54 18.00
C SER A 59 -1.11 14.14 16.80
N THR A 60 -1.44 13.34 15.79
CA THR A 60 -2.18 13.77 14.59
C THR A 60 -3.53 13.07 14.47
N ASN A 61 -4.38 13.50 13.54
CA ASN A 61 -5.61 12.80 13.13
C ASN A 61 -5.45 12.04 11.80
N LYS A 62 -4.20 11.84 11.35
CA LYS A 62 -3.92 11.17 10.08
C LYS A 62 -4.06 9.67 10.24
N GLY A 63 -4.58 9.01 9.22
CA GLY A 63 -4.58 7.54 9.17
C GLY A 63 -3.19 6.97 8.89
N ILE A 64 -3.03 5.69 9.20
CA ILE A 64 -1.76 4.98 9.18
C ILE A 64 -1.83 3.91 8.09
N LYS A 65 -0.83 3.82 7.23
CA LYS A 65 -0.64 2.69 6.32
C LYS A 65 0.74 2.08 6.55
N LEU A 66 0.80 0.83 7.01
CA LEU A 66 2.05 0.10 7.16
C LEU A 66 2.25 -0.82 5.96
N ASP A 67 3.30 -0.61 5.17
CA ASP A 67 3.69 -1.46 4.05
C ASP A 67 4.77 -2.44 4.49
N PHE A 68 4.35 -3.68 4.80
CA PHE A 68 5.28 -4.71 5.27
C PHE A 68 6.13 -5.24 4.12
N LYS A 69 7.44 -5.06 4.25
CA LYS A 69 8.43 -5.63 3.33
C LYS A 69 9.08 -6.91 3.85
N SER A 70 8.76 -7.30 5.08
CA SER A 70 9.19 -8.57 5.68
C SER A 70 8.11 -9.13 6.60
N LEU A 71 7.89 -10.45 6.54
CA LEU A 71 6.92 -11.12 7.40
C LEU A 71 7.34 -11.07 8.88
N ALA A 72 8.65 -11.10 9.15
CA ALA A 72 9.21 -11.02 10.49
C ALA A 72 8.83 -9.71 11.23
N ALA A 73 8.62 -8.62 10.49
CA ALA A 73 8.21 -7.34 11.07
C ALA A 73 6.72 -7.26 11.46
N VAL A 74 5.87 -8.14 10.93
CA VAL A 74 4.42 -8.07 11.12
C VAL A 74 4.04 -8.19 12.59
N GLY A 75 4.45 -9.26 13.26
CA GLY A 75 4.09 -9.51 14.67
C GLY A 75 4.48 -8.37 15.60
N PRO A 76 5.78 -8.00 15.67
CA PRO A 76 6.24 -6.90 16.51
C PRO A 76 5.58 -5.55 16.17
N SER A 77 5.26 -5.28 14.90
CA SER A 77 4.59 -4.04 14.50
C SER A 77 3.13 -4.00 14.94
N LEU A 78 2.41 -5.12 14.88
CA LEU A 78 1.03 -5.23 15.37
C LEU A 78 0.97 -5.08 16.90
N GLU A 79 1.97 -5.57 17.63
CA GLU A 79 2.09 -5.34 19.06
C GLU A 79 2.25 -3.85 19.38
N LEU A 80 3.11 -3.14 18.64
CA LEU A 80 3.28 -1.69 18.79
C LEU A 80 2.00 -0.91 18.42
N LEU A 81 1.28 -1.33 17.38
CA LEU A 81 -0.02 -0.75 17.03
C LEU A 81 -1.05 -0.96 18.15
N GLY A 82 -1.10 -2.14 18.77
CA GLY A 82 -2.00 -2.41 19.89
C GLY A 82 -1.72 -1.52 21.12
N GLN A 83 -0.45 -1.13 21.33
CA GLN A 83 -0.04 -0.23 22.41
C GLN A 83 -0.53 1.22 22.22
N LEU A 84 -0.87 1.63 20.99
CA LEU A 84 -1.45 2.96 20.73
C LEU A 84 -2.91 3.10 21.22
N GLY A 85 -3.57 2.00 21.60
CA GLY A 85 -4.92 1.99 22.16
C GLY A 85 -5.99 1.45 21.20
N GLN A 86 -7.07 0.91 21.79
CA GLN A 86 -8.08 0.08 21.10
C GLN A 86 -9.09 0.83 20.21
N SER A 87 -9.10 2.16 20.22
CA SER A 87 -9.82 2.95 19.22
C SER A 87 -8.85 3.98 18.68
N LEU A 88 -7.99 3.52 17.76
CA LEU A 88 -7.43 4.44 16.80
C LEU A 88 -8.65 5.01 16.07
N ASP A 89 -9.14 6.20 16.48
CA ASP A 89 -10.25 6.95 15.84
C ASP A 89 -9.86 7.44 14.43
N ARG A 90 -9.05 6.64 13.73
CA ARG A 90 -8.37 6.89 12.48
C ARG A 90 -8.26 5.56 11.72
N PRO A 91 -8.31 5.59 10.40
CA PRO A 91 -8.10 4.40 9.58
C PRO A 91 -6.67 3.85 9.72
N VAL A 92 -6.56 2.53 9.87
CA VAL A 92 -5.29 1.79 9.82
C VAL A 92 -5.35 0.82 8.64
N TRP A 93 -4.36 0.91 7.77
CA TRP A 93 -4.22 0.04 6.60
C TRP A 93 -2.97 -0.82 6.76
N LEU A 94 -3.13 -2.13 6.59
CA LEU A 94 -2.04 -3.10 6.66
C LEU A 94 -1.79 -3.61 5.24
N ASN A 95 -0.66 -3.20 4.68
CA ASN A 95 -0.27 -3.50 3.31
C ASN A 95 0.79 -4.59 3.25
N GLY A 96 0.68 -5.48 2.27
CA GLY A 96 1.68 -6.51 2.02
C GLY A 96 1.54 -7.12 0.63
N ASP A 97 2.68 -7.31 -0.03
CA ASP A 97 2.77 -8.00 -1.31
C ASP A 97 2.76 -9.52 -1.08
N ILE A 98 1.57 -10.10 -0.97
CA ILE A 98 1.36 -11.52 -0.69
C ILE A 98 1.15 -12.37 -1.95
N LEU A 99 1.06 -11.71 -3.12
CA LEU A 99 0.89 -12.35 -4.42
C LEU A 99 2.17 -12.22 -5.26
N PRO A 100 2.52 -13.23 -6.07
CA PRO A 100 3.57 -13.06 -7.07
C PRO A 100 3.04 -12.13 -8.17
N GLY A 101 3.76 -11.05 -8.46
CA GLY A 101 3.42 -10.16 -9.56
C GLY A 101 4.40 -10.23 -10.71
N PRO A 102 4.07 -9.59 -11.85
CA PRO A 102 4.92 -9.60 -13.02
C PRO A 102 6.26 -8.95 -12.70
N CYS A 103 7.34 -9.59 -13.16
CA CYS A 103 8.71 -9.09 -13.03
C CYS A 103 9.22 -8.91 -11.59
N GLY A 104 8.52 -9.42 -10.56
CA GLY A 104 8.96 -9.35 -9.17
C GLY A 104 10.22 -10.19 -8.91
N ASN A 105 11.32 -9.54 -8.55
CA ASN A 105 12.56 -10.22 -8.16
C ASN A 105 12.58 -10.65 -6.69
N ARG A 106 11.62 -10.16 -5.88
CA ARG A 106 11.44 -10.52 -4.47
C ARG A 106 10.36 -11.57 -4.33
N ALA A 107 10.58 -12.51 -3.41
CA ALA A 107 9.52 -13.43 -3.01
C ALA A 107 8.39 -12.67 -2.31
N PRO A 108 7.11 -12.99 -2.62
CA PRO A 108 5.98 -12.44 -1.89
C PRO A 108 6.02 -12.87 -0.42
N LEU A 109 5.34 -12.12 0.43
CA LEU A 109 5.07 -12.53 1.80
C LEU A 109 4.20 -13.80 1.80
N ASP A 110 4.39 -14.67 2.79
CA ASP A 110 3.50 -15.83 2.96
C ASP A 110 2.09 -15.33 3.26
N ALA A 111 1.17 -15.55 2.32
CA ALA A 111 -0.19 -15.04 2.38
C ALA A 111 -0.94 -15.52 3.63
N ARG A 112 -0.79 -16.80 3.99
CA ARG A 112 -1.54 -17.40 5.11
C ARG A 112 -1.03 -16.87 6.44
N ALA A 113 0.28 -16.79 6.62
CA ALA A 113 0.90 -16.26 7.82
C ALA A 113 0.60 -14.77 7.98
N PHE A 114 0.71 -13.99 6.89
CA PHE A 114 0.39 -12.57 6.89
C PHE A 114 -1.07 -12.34 7.30
N LEU A 115 -2.02 -12.94 6.57
CA LEU A 115 -3.45 -12.81 6.84
C LEU A 115 -3.82 -13.29 8.24
N GLY A 116 -3.28 -14.43 8.68
CA GLY A 116 -3.51 -14.96 10.02
C GLY A 116 -3.06 -14.01 11.12
N ALA A 117 -1.88 -13.38 10.98
CA ALA A 117 -1.37 -12.43 11.94
C ALA A 117 -2.21 -11.14 12.01
N VAL A 118 -2.47 -10.51 10.85
CA VAL A 118 -3.18 -9.22 10.80
C VAL A 118 -4.64 -9.34 11.23
N THR A 119 -5.35 -10.39 10.81
CA THR A 119 -6.77 -10.59 11.18
C THR A 119 -6.94 -10.96 12.65
N SER A 120 -5.96 -11.60 13.26
CA SER A 120 -6.00 -11.96 14.69
C SER A 120 -5.72 -10.75 15.58
N SER A 121 -4.76 -9.90 15.22
CA SER A 121 -4.31 -8.79 16.08
C SER A 121 -5.02 -7.47 15.79
N CYS A 122 -5.47 -7.24 14.55
CA CYS A 122 -6.08 -5.99 14.10
C CYS A 122 -7.29 -6.26 13.16
N PRO A 123 -8.37 -6.88 13.67
CA PRO A 123 -9.51 -7.29 12.85
C PRO A 123 -10.24 -6.12 12.15
N ASP A 124 -10.17 -4.92 12.72
CA ASP A 124 -10.82 -3.71 12.18
C ASP A 124 -9.93 -2.95 11.17
N ALA A 125 -8.70 -3.39 10.94
CA ALA A 125 -7.80 -2.76 9.98
C ALA A 125 -8.20 -3.08 8.54
N THR A 126 -8.05 -2.10 7.65
CA THR A 126 -8.21 -2.32 6.21
C THR A 126 -7.01 -3.09 5.67
N LEU A 127 -7.24 -4.25 5.07
CA LEU A 127 -6.20 -4.98 4.36
C LEU A 127 -5.97 -4.36 2.97
N SER A 128 -4.73 -4.01 2.67
CA SER A 128 -4.29 -3.47 1.38
C SER A 128 -3.35 -4.49 0.74
N LEU A 129 -3.90 -5.48 0.04
CA LEU A 129 -3.11 -6.63 -0.43
C LEU A 129 -2.63 -6.39 -1.86
N GLY A 130 -1.33 -6.61 -2.08
CA GLY A 130 -0.65 -6.36 -3.34
C GLY A 130 0.09 -7.58 -3.88
N TRP A 131 0.87 -7.32 -4.92
CA TRP A 131 1.74 -8.29 -5.56
C TRP A 131 3.15 -7.75 -5.70
N THR A 132 4.12 -8.64 -5.76
CA THR A 132 5.51 -8.24 -5.95
C THR A 132 5.69 -7.62 -7.33
N THR A 133 6.25 -6.42 -7.39
CA THR A 133 6.53 -5.72 -8.65
C THR A 133 8.04 -5.63 -8.87
N GLY A 134 8.47 -5.58 -10.14
CA GLY A 134 9.83 -5.22 -10.49
C GLY A 134 9.88 -4.28 -11.68
N CYS A 135 10.64 -3.21 -11.54
CA CYS A 135 10.80 -2.16 -12.55
C CYS A 135 11.45 -2.72 -13.82
N HIS A 136 10.78 -2.63 -14.97
CA HIS A 136 11.39 -2.84 -16.29
C HIS A 136 11.17 -1.59 -17.14
N ARG A 137 12.27 -0.92 -17.51
CA ARG A 137 12.24 0.21 -18.45
C ARG A 137 11.79 -0.28 -19.83
N GLY A 138 10.67 0.25 -20.33
CA GLY A 138 10.33 0.19 -21.76
C GLY A 138 9.40 -0.93 -22.22
N GLN A 139 8.67 -1.62 -21.33
CA GLN A 139 7.59 -2.52 -21.75
C GLN A 139 6.24 -2.07 -21.20
N VAL A 140 5.26 -1.96 -22.09
CA VAL A 140 3.84 -1.85 -21.74
C VAL A 140 3.42 -3.21 -21.19
N PHE A 141 3.20 -3.29 -19.89
CA PHE A 141 2.81 -4.54 -19.23
C PHE A 141 1.38 -4.95 -19.65
N LEU A 142 1.23 -6.09 -20.31
CA LEU A 142 -0.06 -6.76 -20.48
C LEU A 142 -0.49 -7.41 -19.14
N GLY A 143 -0.86 -6.59 -18.15
CA GLY A 143 -1.26 -7.01 -16.81
C GLY A 143 -2.54 -7.86 -16.77
N ALA A 144 -3.37 -7.81 -17.82
CA ALA A 144 -4.73 -8.33 -17.82
C ALA A 144 -4.89 -9.83 -17.53
N TYR A 145 -3.89 -10.67 -17.83
CA TYR A 145 -4.02 -12.13 -17.72
C TYR A 145 -3.78 -12.69 -16.30
N TYR A 146 -3.10 -11.97 -15.42
CA TYR A 146 -2.70 -12.51 -14.10
C TYR A 146 -3.71 -12.22 -12.98
N CYS A 147 -4.49 -11.14 -13.03
CA CYS A 147 -5.42 -10.80 -11.93
C CYS A 147 -6.68 -11.66 -11.86
N SER A 148 -7.13 -12.26 -12.96
CA SER A 148 -8.44 -12.94 -13.02
C SER A 148 -8.47 -14.25 -12.22
N VAL A 149 -7.33 -14.93 -12.06
CA VAL A 149 -7.26 -16.23 -11.38
C VAL A 149 -7.16 -16.09 -9.85
N PHE A 150 -6.48 -15.06 -9.35
CA PHE A 150 -6.23 -14.91 -7.91
C PHE A 150 -7.40 -14.29 -7.13
N LEU A 151 -8.25 -13.48 -7.78
CA LEU A 151 -9.37 -12.84 -7.08
C LEU A 151 -10.39 -13.84 -6.54
N VAL A 152 -10.53 -15.02 -7.17
CA VAL A 152 -11.47 -16.07 -6.77
C VAL A 152 -11.16 -16.64 -5.37
N TYR A 153 -9.89 -16.64 -4.95
CA TYR A 153 -9.48 -17.18 -3.65
C TYR A 153 -9.57 -16.18 -2.49
N MET A 154 -9.72 -14.88 -2.77
CA MET A 154 -9.76 -13.81 -1.76
C MET A 154 -11.19 -13.42 -1.35
N LEU A 155 -12.21 -14.14 -1.86
CA LEU A 155 -13.63 -13.76 -1.78
C LEU A 155 -14.30 -13.93 -0.41
N ASP A 156 -13.56 -14.11 0.70
CA ASP A 156 -14.15 -14.26 2.05
C ASP A 156 -13.71 -13.18 3.07
N LEU A 157 -12.95 -12.17 2.65
CA LEU A 157 -12.47 -11.10 3.54
C LEU A 157 -12.81 -9.70 2.97
N ASN A 158 -13.05 -8.72 3.84
CA ASN A 158 -13.17 -7.30 3.48
C ASN A 158 -11.79 -6.77 3.06
N ILE A 159 -11.39 -7.00 1.81
CA ILE A 159 -10.05 -6.68 1.29
C ILE A 159 -10.12 -5.47 0.36
N THR A 160 -9.20 -4.53 0.49
CA THR A 160 -8.83 -3.59 -0.59
C THR A 160 -7.78 -4.26 -1.46
N LEU A 161 -8.09 -4.41 -2.75
CA LEU A 161 -7.20 -5.05 -3.72
C LEU A 161 -6.39 -3.97 -4.43
N PHE A 162 -5.08 -4.14 -4.46
CA PHE A 162 -4.18 -3.31 -5.23
C PHE A 162 -4.22 -3.75 -6.69
N LEU A 163 -4.37 -2.84 -7.65
CA LEU A 163 -4.11 -3.17 -9.06
C LEU A 163 -3.14 -2.20 -9.72
N CYS A 164 -1.98 -2.73 -10.11
CA CYS A 164 -1.08 -2.12 -11.09
C CYS A 164 -1.52 -2.53 -12.51
N PHE A 165 -1.90 -1.55 -13.32
CA PHE A 165 -2.28 -1.64 -14.74
C PHE A 165 -3.35 -2.65 -15.16
N VAL A 166 -4.50 -2.10 -15.55
CA VAL A 166 -5.61 -2.67 -16.35
C VAL A 166 -5.62 -4.19 -16.38
N CYS A 167 -5.89 -4.80 -15.23
CA CYS A 167 -6.64 -6.02 -15.28
C CYS A 167 -8.10 -5.67 -15.47
N PHE A 168 -8.64 -6.04 -16.62
CA PHE A 168 -10.07 -6.28 -16.76
C PHE A 168 -10.45 -7.30 -15.67
N LEU A 169 -10.84 -6.79 -14.51
CA LEU A 169 -11.58 -7.56 -13.55
C LEU A 169 -13.02 -7.49 -14.02
N PRO A 170 -13.60 -8.59 -14.54
CA PRO A 170 -15.05 -8.69 -14.71
C PRO A 170 -15.69 -8.90 -13.34
N VAL A 171 -15.29 -8.10 -12.34
CA VAL A 171 -15.67 -8.34 -10.96
C VAL A 171 -16.54 -7.16 -10.51
N SER A 172 -17.82 -7.31 -10.78
CA SER A 172 -18.90 -6.51 -10.22
C SER A 172 -19.09 -6.86 -8.74
N GLY A 173 -18.15 -6.46 -7.88
CA GLY A 173 -18.17 -6.78 -6.45
C GLY A 173 -18.26 -5.56 -5.54
N HIS A 174 -19.28 -5.50 -4.67
CA HIS A 174 -19.42 -4.44 -3.65
C HIS A 174 -18.49 -4.64 -2.44
N ARG A 175 -17.53 -5.57 -2.50
CA ARG A 175 -16.76 -6.03 -1.33
C ARG A 175 -15.30 -5.58 -1.25
N TYR A 176 -14.79 -4.92 -2.29
CA TYR A 176 -13.42 -4.42 -2.31
C TYR A 176 -13.31 -3.03 -2.93
N SER A 177 -12.37 -2.23 -2.43
CA SER A 177 -11.88 -1.02 -3.09
C SER A 177 -10.64 -1.32 -3.92
N LEU A 178 -10.35 -0.43 -4.88
CA LEU A 178 -9.18 -0.48 -5.74
C LEU A 178 -8.18 0.60 -5.32
N THR A 179 -6.92 0.24 -5.09
CA THR A 179 -5.82 1.21 -5.09
C THR A 179 -5.02 1.09 -6.39
N VAL A 180 -4.97 2.18 -7.16
CA VAL A 180 -4.11 2.34 -8.34
C VAL A 180 -2.84 3.04 -7.88
N TRP A 181 -1.70 2.40 -8.10
CA TRP A 181 -0.39 2.90 -7.67
C TRP A 181 0.58 2.82 -8.82
N THR A 182 1.50 3.78 -8.85
CA THR A 182 2.62 3.78 -9.80
C THR A 182 3.92 4.05 -9.06
N GLY A 183 5.00 3.43 -9.55
CA GLY A 183 6.38 3.78 -9.25
C GLY A 183 6.83 5.03 -9.99
N LYS A 184 7.97 5.59 -9.57
CA LYS A 184 8.55 6.81 -10.16
C LYS A 184 9.01 6.61 -11.61
N GLU A 185 9.45 5.40 -11.94
CA GLU A 185 9.98 5.04 -13.26
C GLU A 185 8.92 4.33 -14.13
N ASP A 186 7.69 4.18 -13.62
CA ASP A 186 6.61 3.55 -14.37
C ASP A 186 6.18 4.47 -15.52
N VAL A 187 5.99 3.87 -16.69
CA VAL A 187 5.53 4.59 -17.89
C VAL A 187 4.07 4.25 -18.13
N TYR A 188 3.23 5.27 -18.12
CA TYR A 188 1.79 5.14 -18.31
C TYR A 188 1.16 6.44 -18.81
N SER A 189 -0.03 6.32 -19.37
CA SER A 189 -0.79 7.45 -19.91
C SER A 189 -1.91 7.91 -18.95
N VAL A 190 -2.36 9.15 -19.11
CA VAL A 190 -3.55 9.64 -18.41
C VAL A 190 -4.80 8.88 -18.89
N GLU A 191 -4.82 8.48 -20.15
CA GLU A 191 -5.86 7.67 -20.77
C GLU A 191 -6.05 6.32 -20.06
N ASP A 192 -4.96 5.66 -19.65
CA ASP A 192 -5.03 4.40 -18.88
C ASP A 192 -5.74 4.62 -17.53
N LEU A 193 -5.47 5.74 -16.86
CA LEU A 193 -6.09 6.10 -15.58
C LEU A 193 -7.57 6.45 -15.74
N LEU A 194 -7.90 7.16 -16.82
CA LEU A 194 -9.28 7.50 -17.19
C LEU A 194 -10.08 6.23 -17.50
N LEU A 195 -9.49 5.26 -18.20
CA LEU A 195 -10.13 3.98 -18.47
C LEU A 195 -10.49 3.24 -17.17
N ILE A 196 -9.58 3.21 -16.20
CA ILE A 196 -9.88 2.64 -14.87
C ILE A 196 -11.03 3.40 -14.21
N ARG A 197 -11.01 4.73 -14.25
CA ARG A 197 -12.02 5.60 -13.64
C ARG A 197 -13.41 5.43 -14.25
N GLU A 198 -13.49 5.16 -15.54
CA GLU A 198 -14.74 4.93 -16.27
C GLU A 198 -15.35 3.56 -15.95
N ASN A 199 -14.51 2.56 -15.65
CA ASN A 199 -14.93 1.18 -15.44
C ASN A 199 -15.03 0.76 -13.97
N PHE A 200 -14.65 1.62 -13.02
CA PHE A 200 -14.72 1.34 -11.58
C PHE A 200 -15.55 2.41 -10.83
N ASP A 201 -16.17 2.01 -9.73
CA ASP A 201 -16.89 2.96 -8.86
C ASP A 201 -15.93 4.01 -8.30
N LYS A 202 -16.16 5.27 -8.67
CA LYS A 202 -15.34 6.44 -8.30
C LYS A 202 -15.22 6.64 -6.78
N SER A 203 -16.20 6.17 -6.01
CA SER A 203 -16.18 6.26 -4.54
C SER A 203 -15.31 5.17 -3.89
N ARG A 204 -14.83 4.21 -4.69
CA ARG A 204 -14.14 2.99 -4.23
C ARG A 204 -12.79 2.78 -4.91
N VAL A 205 -12.35 3.73 -5.72
CA VAL A 205 -11.00 3.76 -6.31
C VAL A 205 -10.19 4.87 -5.68
N TYR A 206 -8.98 4.53 -5.26
CA TYR A 206 -7.99 5.43 -4.71
C TYR A 206 -6.75 5.43 -5.61
N TYR A 207 -6.21 6.60 -5.87
CA TYR A 207 -5.07 6.80 -6.76
C TYR A 207 -3.87 7.32 -5.95
N ASP A 208 -2.78 6.54 -5.92
CA ASP A 208 -1.48 6.86 -5.31
C ASP A 208 -0.44 7.01 -6.43
N ILE A 209 -0.50 8.16 -7.10
CA ILE A 209 0.22 8.46 -8.34
C ILE A 209 1.23 9.56 -8.09
N PHE A 210 2.41 9.44 -8.68
CA PHE A 210 3.45 10.47 -8.63
C PHE A 210 3.14 11.69 -9.50
N GLU A 211 3.69 12.84 -9.09
CA GLU A 211 3.76 14.00 -9.97
C GLU A 211 4.81 13.79 -11.09
N PRO A 212 4.60 14.36 -12.29
CA PRO A 212 3.52 15.29 -12.67
C PRO A 212 2.20 14.64 -13.13
N GLN A 213 2.17 13.33 -13.39
CA GLN A 213 1.00 12.65 -13.98
C GLN A 213 -0.25 12.75 -13.09
N ASN A 214 -0.08 12.77 -11.77
CA ASN A 214 -1.19 13.00 -10.85
C ASN A 214 -1.89 14.35 -11.09
N SER A 215 -1.14 15.43 -11.31
CA SER A 215 -1.70 16.73 -11.67
C SER A 215 -2.41 16.71 -13.02
N GLU A 216 -1.84 16.04 -14.01
CA GLU A 216 -2.47 15.90 -15.34
C GLU A 216 -3.78 15.12 -15.27
N PHE A 217 -3.79 14.02 -14.51
CA PHE A 217 -4.99 13.22 -14.27
C PHE A 217 -6.07 14.01 -13.54
N LYS A 218 -5.72 14.72 -12.47
CA LYS A 218 -6.65 15.60 -11.72
C LYS A 218 -7.28 16.66 -12.63
N LYS A 219 -6.46 17.31 -13.46
CA LYS A 219 -6.93 18.27 -14.46
C LYS A 219 -7.89 17.64 -15.45
N ALA A 220 -7.59 16.42 -15.94
CA ALA A 220 -8.46 15.69 -16.87
C ALA A 220 -9.83 15.33 -16.27
N ILE A 221 -9.93 15.18 -14.94
CA ILE A 221 -11.18 14.86 -14.24
C ILE A 221 -11.86 16.07 -13.58
N GLY A 222 -11.36 17.28 -13.83
CA GLY A 222 -11.94 18.54 -13.34
C GLY A 222 -11.77 18.78 -11.84
N ILE A 223 -10.68 18.27 -11.24
CA ILE A 223 -10.29 18.53 -9.85
C ILE A 223 -9.03 19.39 -9.89
N GLU A 224 -9.10 20.61 -9.32
CA GLU A 224 -7.92 21.48 -9.10
C GLU A 224 -7.26 21.16 -7.76
#